data_AF-A0A158E7Z1-F1
#
_entry.id   AF-A0A158E7Z1-F1
#
_cell.length_a   1.000
_cell.length_b   1.000
_cell.length_c   1.000
_cell.angle_alpha   90.00
_cell.angle_beta   90.00
_cell.angle_gamma   90.00
#
_symmetry.space_group_name_H-M   'P 1'
#
loop_
_entity.id
_entity.type
_entity.pdbx_description
1 polymer ?
#
loop_
_entity_poly.entity_id
_entity_poly.type
_entity_poly.pdbx_seq_one_letter_code
_entity_poly.pdbx_strand_id
1 'polypeptide(L)'
;MTTIYPETLDQLADRWTVLINQSNFCQSHAYPAALCTDVIALIRQTERMIAPDPFEQEQIGTARTLAESGDPKLALFKLHEVIEDRLNGRRS
;
A
#
# COMPACT_ATOMS: atom_id res chain seq x y z
N MET A 1 9.83 -12.61 23.84
CA MET A 1 8.42 -12.83 23.48
C MET A 1 7.93 -11.57 22.80
N THR A 2 7.99 -11.51 21.47
CA THR A 2 7.40 -10.42 20.69
C THR A 2 5.93 -10.74 20.51
N THR A 3 5.09 -10.06 21.27
CA THR A 3 3.63 -10.08 21.08
C THR A 3 3.37 -9.54 19.68
N ILE A 4 3.01 -10.41 18.74
CA ILE A 4 2.58 -10.01 17.40
C ILE A 4 1.19 -9.44 17.59
N TYR A 5 1.10 -8.12 17.84
CA TYR A 5 -0.17 -7.43 17.75
C TYR A 5 -0.66 -7.56 16.30
N PRO A 6 -1.92 -7.95 16.06
CA PRO A 6 -2.47 -7.85 14.71
C PRO A 6 -2.45 -6.37 14.35
N GLU A 7 -1.70 -6.00 13.30
CA GLU A 7 -1.80 -4.64 12.77
C GLU A 7 -3.25 -4.38 12.35
N THR A 8 -3.74 -3.18 12.64
CA THR A 8 -5.10 -2.76 12.26
C THR A 8 -5.07 -2.07 10.90
N LEU A 9 -6.24 -1.93 10.27
CA LEU A 9 -6.40 -1.14 9.04
C LEU A 9 -5.90 0.30 9.21
N ASP A 10 -6.08 0.90 10.39
CA ASP A 10 -5.55 2.24 10.69
C ASP A 10 -4.02 2.28 10.60
N GLN A 11 -3.33 1.24 11.06
CA GLN A 11 -1.87 1.16 10.96
C GLN A 11 -1.39 1.00 9.51
N LEU A 12 -2.18 0.35 8.64
CA LEU A 12 -1.92 0.35 7.19
C LEU A 12 -2.06 1.75 6.59
N ALA A 13 -3.09 2.51 6.99
CA ALA A 13 -3.30 3.88 6.53
C ALA A 13 -2.21 4.84 7.03
N ASP A 14 -1.76 4.69 8.28
CA ASP A 14 -0.64 5.44 8.82
C ASP A 14 0.65 5.17 8.03
N ARG A 15 0.96 3.89 7.77
CA ARG A 15 2.14 3.51 6.97
C ARG A 15 2.04 4.01 5.54
N TRP A 16 0.85 3.93 4.94
CA TRP A 16 0.59 4.52 3.64
C TRP A 16 0.87 6.03 3.64
N THR A 17 0.41 6.75 4.67
CA THR A 17 0.61 8.21 4.82
C THR A 17 2.09 8.57 4.89
N VAL A 18 2.90 7.77 5.60
CA VAL A 18 4.35 7.97 5.64
C VAL A 18 4.97 7.81 4.26
N LEU A 19 4.65 6.72 3.55
CA LEU A 19 5.25 6.42 2.24
C LEU A 19 4.83 7.40 1.16
N ILE A 20 3.57 7.85 1.13
CA ILE A 20 3.12 8.86 0.15
C ILE A 20 3.82 10.19 0.38
N ASN A 21 4.01 10.59 1.64
CA ASN A 21 4.77 11.80 1.97
C ASN A 21 6.22 11.69 1.52
N GLN A 22 6.90 10.55 1.80
CA GLN A 22 8.25 10.30 1.30
C GLN A 22 8.33 10.36 -0.23
N SER A 23 7.34 9.80 -0.93
CA SER A 23 7.27 9.87 -2.40
C SER A 23 7.11 11.31 -2.91
N ASN A 24 6.39 12.17 -2.18
CA ASN A 24 6.19 13.56 -2.55
C ASN A 24 7.47 14.41 -2.43
N PHE A 25 8.42 13.99 -1.60
CA PHE A 25 9.74 14.64 -1.51
C PHE A 25 10.67 14.27 -2.67
N CYS A 26 10.33 13.27 -3.49
CA CYS A 26 11.13 12.87 -4.66
C CYS A 26 10.77 13.74 -5.88
N GLN A 27 11.64 14.70 -6.23
CA GLN A 27 11.34 15.75 -7.22
C GLN A 27 11.33 15.32 -8.70
N SER A 28 11.73 14.09 -9.05
CA SER A 28 11.96 13.73 -10.47
C SER A 28 11.55 12.32 -10.87
N HIS A 29 10.60 11.70 -10.15
CA HIS A 29 10.23 10.28 -10.33
C HIS A 29 11.40 9.28 -10.21
N ALA A 30 12.59 9.77 -9.83
CA ALA A 30 13.73 8.96 -9.43
C ALA A 30 13.53 8.58 -7.95
N TYR A 31 12.70 7.56 -7.74
CA TYR A 31 12.43 7.07 -6.40
C TYR A 31 13.60 6.21 -5.90
N PRO A 32 14.01 6.35 -4.62
CA PRO A 32 14.97 5.44 -4.02
C PRO A 32 14.47 3.99 -4.08
N ALA A 33 15.35 3.03 -4.36
CA ALA A 33 15.00 1.61 -4.37
C ALA A 33 14.39 1.14 -3.04
N ALA A 34 14.81 1.76 -1.93
CA ALA A 34 14.23 1.54 -0.62
C ALA A 34 12.73 1.87 -0.59
N LEU A 35 12.32 3.00 -1.17
CA LEU A 35 10.90 3.40 -1.24
C LEU A 35 10.08 2.38 -2.04
N CYS A 36 10.59 1.90 -3.18
CA CYS A 36 9.90 0.86 -3.96
C CYS A 36 9.75 -0.43 -3.15
N THR A 37 10.79 -0.83 -2.42
CA THR A 37 10.78 -2.03 -1.57
C THR A 37 9.76 -1.89 -0.44
N ASP A 38 9.71 -0.73 0.22
CA ASP A 38 8.76 -0.46 1.31
C ASP A 38 7.31 -0.43 0.82
N VAL A 39 7.06 0.13 -0.38
CA VAL A 39 5.73 0.09 -1.01
C VAL A 39 5.33 -1.34 -1.36
N ILE A 40 6.23 -2.16 -1.93
CA ILE A 40 5.96 -3.59 -2.20
C ILE A 40 5.65 -4.34 -0.89
N ALA A 41 6.37 -4.04 0.18
CA ALA A 41 6.13 -4.63 1.50
C ALA A 41 4.75 -4.25 2.03
N LEU A 42 4.35 -2.98 1.92
CA LEU A 42 3.02 -2.51 2.30
C LEU A 42 1.93 -3.20 1.49
N ILE A 43 2.06 -3.32 0.17
CA ILE A 43 1.09 -4.00 -0.70
C ILE A 43 0.86 -5.45 -0.26
N ARG A 44 1.95 -6.20 -0.02
CA ARG A 44 1.89 -7.60 0.45
C ARG A 44 1.22 -7.71 1.82
N GLN A 45 1.41 -6.71 2.66
CA GLN A 45 0.81 -6.67 3.98
C GLN A 45 -0.69 -6.39 3.92
N THR A 46 -1.10 -5.41 3.10
CA THR A 46 -2.51 -5.12 2.83
C THR A 46 -3.22 -6.36 2.32
N GLU A 47 -2.66 -7.05 1.32
CA GLU A 47 -3.21 -8.29 0.76
C GLU A 47 -3.45 -9.36 1.83
N ARG A 48 -2.49 -9.58 2.73
CA ARG A 48 -2.61 -10.56 3.82
C ARG A 48 -3.63 -10.17 4.88
N MET A 49 -3.78 -8.87 5.15
CA MET A 49 -4.63 -8.37 6.23
C MET A 49 -6.10 -8.36 5.83
N ILE A 50 -6.41 -7.91 4.61
CA ILE A 50 -7.80 -7.65 4.23
C ILE A 50 -8.50 -8.85 3.59
N ALA A 51 -7.74 -9.87 3.15
CA ALA A 51 -8.26 -10.99 2.35
C ALA A 51 -9.15 -10.46 1.20
N PRO A 52 -8.53 -9.82 0.19
CA PRO A 52 -9.25 -9.06 -0.83
C PRO A 52 -10.20 -9.92 -1.65
N ASP A 53 -11.32 -9.33 -2.06
CA ASP A 53 -12.20 -9.91 -3.07
C ASP A 53 -11.52 -9.90 -4.46
N PRO A 54 -12.09 -10.56 -5.49
CA PRO A 54 -11.47 -10.60 -6.82
C PRO A 54 -11.22 -9.22 -7.47
N PHE A 55 -12.05 -8.23 -7.19
CA PHE A 55 -11.89 -6.87 -7.70
C PHE A 55 -10.76 -6.13 -6.97
N GLU A 56 -10.74 -6.24 -5.65
CA GLU A 56 -9.64 -5.68 -4.83
C GLU A 56 -8.30 -6.35 -5.14
N GLN A 57 -8.31 -7.65 -5.43
CA GLN A 57 -7.12 -8.40 -5.85
C GLN A 57 -6.55 -7.85 -7.17
N GLU A 58 -7.40 -7.45 -8.11
CA GLU A 58 -6.97 -6.80 -9.35
C GLU A 58 -6.32 -5.43 -9.09
N GLN A 59 -6.91 -4.62 -8.19
CA GLN A 59 -6.36 -3.33 -7.79
C GLN A 59 -5.01 -3.48 -7.08
N ILE A 60 -4.90 -4.45 -6.16
CA ILE A 60 -3.65 -4.79 -5.46
C ILE A 60 -2.59 -5.30 -6.44
N GLY A 61 -2.98 -6.13 -7.41
CA GLY A 61 -2.09 -6.62 -8.47
C GLY A 61 -1.55 -5.50 -9.36
N THR A 62 -2.41 -4.53 -9.69
CA THR A 62 -2.02 -3.32 -10.43
C THR A 62 -1.04 -2.48 -9.62
N ALA A 63 -1.33 -2.23 -8.34
CA ALA A 63 -0.44 -1.49 -7.44
C ALA A 63 0.94 -2.18 -7.33
N ARG A 64 0.97 -3.52 -7.24
CA ARG A 64 2.23 -4.28 -7.20
C ARG A 64 3.04 -4.07 -8.48
N THR A 65 2.40 -4.20 -9.64
CA THR A 65 3.05 -4.06 -10.93
C THR A 65 3.68 -2.68 -11.09
N LEU A 66 2.97 -1.64 -10.66
CA LEU A 66 3.48 -0.25 -10.65
C LEU A 66 4.70 -0.08 -9.75
N ALA A 67 4.66 -0.64 -8.53
CA ALA A 67 5.79 -0.56 -7.61
C ALA A 67 7.02 -1.31 -8.14
N GLU A 68 6.82 -2.48 -8.76
CA GLU A 68 7.88 -3.28 -9.38
C GLU A 68 8.45 -2.61 -10.65
N SER A 69 7.64 -1.85 -11.38
CA SER A 69 8.10 -1.05 -12.53
C SER A 69 8.77 0.28 -12.15
N GLY A 70 8.87 0.59 -10.85
CA GLY A 70 9.52 1.81 -10.37
C GLY A 70 8.61 3.03 -10.27
N ASP A 71 7.30 2.85 -10.23
CA ASP A 71 6.30 3.89 -9.94
C ASP A 71 5.59 3.65 -8.59
N PRO A 72 6.31 3.76 -7.46
CA PRO A 72 5.76 3.55 -6.12
C PRO A 72 4.70 4.58 -5.76
N LYS A 73 4.72 5.79 -6.34
CA LYS A 73 3.73 6.82 -6.04
C LYS A 73 2.38 6.46 -6.64
N LEU A 74 2.33 6.05 -7.90
CA LEU A 74 1.09 5.59 -8.51
C LEU A 74 0.60 4.28 -7.87
N ALA A 75 1.53 3.40 -7.47
CA ALA A 75 1.20 2.21 -6.69
C ALA A 75 0.52 2.56 -5.35
N LEU A 76 1.05 3.55 -4.63
CA LEU A 76 0.44 4.03 -3.38
C LEU A 76 -0.95 4.62 -3.62
N PHE A 77 -1.16 5.41 -4.68
CA PHE A 77 -2.50 5.92 -5.00
C PHE A 77 -3.51 4.78 -5.21
N LYS A 78 -3.13 3.73 -5.95
CA LYS A 78 -4.00 2.57 -6.17
C LYS A 78 -4.26 1.78 -4.89
N LEU A 79 -3.25 1.63 -4.05
CA LEU A 79 -3.40 0.95 -2.77
C LEU A 79 -4.32 1.72 -1.79
N HIS A 80 -4.30 3.06 -1.85
CA HIS A 80 -5.14 3.90 -1.02
C HIS A 80 -6.63 3.69 -1.28
N GLU A 81 -7.03 3.51 -2.55
CA GLU A 81 -8.43 3.23 -2.92
C GLU A 81 -8.97 2.00 -2.16
N VAL A 82 -8.15 0.95 -2.04
CA VAL A 82 -8.50 -0.29 -1.34
C VAL A 82 -8.53 -0.09 0.18
N ILE A 83 -7.52 0.57 0.74
CA ILE A 83 -7.43 0.82 2.19
C ILE A 83 -8.62 1.68 2.66
N GLU A 84 -8.94 2.75 1.93
CA GLU A 84 -10.06 3.64 2.23
C GLU A 84 -11.42 2.95 2.09
N ASP A 85 -11.64 2.16 1.04
CA ASP A 85 -12.90 1.43 0.87
C ASP A 85 -13.14 0.46 2.04
N ARG A 86 -12.08 -0.19 2.55
CA ARG A 86 -12.13 -1.07 3.72
C ARG A 86 -12.32 -0.30 5.03
N LEU A 87 -11.62 0.81 5.24
CA LEU A 87 -11.78 1.66 6.44
C LEU A 87 -13.20 2.22 6.55
N ASN A 88 -13.78 2.64 5.42
CA ASN A 88 -15.13 3.21 5.39
C ASN A 88 -16.24 2.14 5.37
N GLY A 89 -15.90 0.85 5.37
CA GLY A 89 -16.86 -0.25 5.28
C GLY A 89 -17.72 -0.20 4.01
N ARG A 90 -17.21 0.41 2.94
CA ARG A 90 -18.00 0.65 1.70
C ARG A 90 -18.10 -0.58 0.82
N ARG A 91 -17.28 -1.60 1.07
CA ARG A 91 -17.34 -2.94 0.45
C ARG A 91 -16.98 -3.98 1.52
N SER A 92 -18.00 -4.48 2.21
CA SER A 92 -17.92 -5.67 3.07
C SER A 92 -19.01 -6.65 2.68
#